data_AF-A3FGF5-F1
#
_entry.id   AF-A3FGF5-F1
#
_cell.length_a   1.000
_cell.length_b   1.000
_cell.length_c   1.000
_cell.angle_alpha   90.00
_cell.angle_beta   90.00
_cell.angle_gamma   90.00
#
_symmetry.space_group_name_H-M   'P 1'
#
loop_
_entity.id
_entity.type
_entity.pdbx_description
1 polymer ?
#
loop_
_entity_poly.entity_id
_entity_poly.type
_entity_poly.pdbx_seq_one_letter_code
_entity_poly.pdbx_strand_id
1 'polypeptide(L)'
;NFMGYNCGECKFGFTGPNCTVRRTMIRKEIFRMTTAEKEKFIAYLNLAKRTISQDFVIATGTYEQMSNGSNPLFADINVYDLFTWIHYYASRDAFLEGDLVWRDVDFAHEAPAFV
;
A
#
# COMPACT_ATOMS: atom_id res chain seq x y z
N ASN A 1 12.66 1.14 -18.30
CA ASN A 1 12.56 1.25 -16.83
C ASN A 1 11.27 1.91 -16.37
N PHE A 2 10.18 1.79 -17.14
CA PHE A 2 8.87 2.30 -16.73
C PHE A 2 8.17 1.32 -15.75
N MET A 3 7.25 1.84 -14.94
CA MET A 3 6.48 1.15 -13.88
C MET A 3 5.17 1.93 -13.59
N GLY A 4 4.40 1.51 -12.59
CA GLY A 4 3.11 2.10 -12.22
C GLY A 4 1.95 1.39 -12.88
N TYR A 5 0.73 1.59 -12.38
CA TYR A 5 -0.48 0.90 -12.86
C TYR A 5 -0.81 1.20 -14.34
N ASN A 6 -0.33 2.34 -14.86
CA ASN A 6 -0.49 2.78 -16.24
C ASN A 6 0.85 2.98 -16.98
N CYS A 7 1.96 2.45 -16.43
CA CYS A 7 3.31 2.62 -16.97
C CYS A 7 3.83 4.08 -16.99
N GLY A 8 3.17 5.02 -16.29
CA GLY A 8 3.55 6.45 -16.25
C GLY A 8 4.68 6.80 -15.29
N GLU A 9 5.13 5.84 -14.47
CA GLU A 9 6.17 6.05 -13.47
C GLU A 9 7.49 5.37 -13.85
N CYS A 10 8.53 5.60 -13.05
CA CYS A 10 9.80 4.90 -13.18
C CYS A 10 9.96 3.81 -12.13
N LYS A 11 10.59 2.69 -12.50
CA LYS A 11 10.99 1.64 -11.55
C LYS A 11 11.81 2.23 -10.40
N PHE A 12 11.70 1.64 -9.22
CA PHE A 12 12.51 2.02 -8.06
C PHE A 12 14.01 2.06 -8.43
N GLY A 13 14.68 3.14 -8.04
CA GLY A 13 16.07 3.41 -8.40
C GLY A 13 16.27 4.21 -9.70
N PHE A 14 15.20 4.54 -10.43
CA PHE A 14 15.23 5.34 -11.65
C PHE A 14 14.31 6.56 -11.58
N THR A 15 14.65 7.61 -12.34
CA THR A 15 13.87 8.86 -12.44
C THR A 15 14.12 9.54 -13.80
N GLY A 16 13.54 10.73 -13.97
CA GLY A 16 13.55 11.49 -15.22
C GLY A 16 12.44 11.06 -16.19
N PRO A 17 12.14 11.87 -17.21
CA PRO A 17 11.00 11.64 -18.12
C PRO A 17 11.09 10.32 -18.90
N ASN A 18 12.32 9.79 -19.11
CA ASN A 18 12.57 8.54 -19.82
C ASN A 18 13.04 7.40 -18.90
N CYS A 19 13.00 7.59 -17.57
CA CYS A 19 13.46 6.61 -16.58
C CYS A 19 14.90 6.09 -16.78
N THR A 20 15.78 6.94 -17.29
CA THR A 20 17.19 6.63 -17.54
C THR A 20 18.14 7.15 -16.46
N VAL A 21 17.68 8.10 -15.62
CA VAL A 21 18.50 8.70 -14.57
C VAL A 21 18.46 7.80 -13.34
N ARG A 22 19.62 7.30 -12.89
CA ARG A 22 19.71 6.51 -11.66
C ARG A 22 19.57 7.41 -10.43
N ARG A 23 18.83 6.94 -9.43
CA ARG A 23 18.63 7.61 -8.14
C ARG A 23 18.80 6.60 -7.00
N THR A 24 19.77 6.85 -6.12
CA THR A 24 19.96 6.07 -4.90
C THR A 24 19.39 6.82 -3.70
N MET A 25 18.59 6.14 -2.89
CA MET A 25 18.05 6.65 -1.64
C MET A 25 18.65 5.87 -0.47
N ILE A 26 19.11 6.55 0.56
CA ILE A 26 19.69 5.92 1.75
C ILE A 26 18.65 5.93 2.87
N ARG A 27 18.25 4.74 3.34
CA ARG A 27 17.44 4.57 4.55
C ARG A 27 18.37 4.68 5.77
N LYS A 28 18.30 5.81 6.49
CA LYS A 28 19.11 6.05 7.69
C LYS A 28 18.45 5.40 8.91
N GLU A 29 19.27 5.03 9.88
CA GLU A 29 18.80 4.69 11.22
C GLU A 29 18.19 5.95 11.87
N ILE A 30 17.02 5.82 12.49
CA ILE A 30 16.20 6.96 12.89
C ILE A 30 16.81 7.76 14.05
N PHE A 31 17.49 7.12 14.99
CA PHE A 31 18.14 7.81 16.12
C PHE A 31 19.36 8.62 15.68
N ARG A 32 20.05 8.18 14.62
CA ARG A 32 21.18 8.87 13.97
C ARG A 32 20.79 10.02 13.04
N MET A 33 19.50 10.27 12.82
CA MET A 33 19.03 11.43 12.05
C MET A 33 19.15 12.73 12.86
N THR A 34 19.40 13.83 12.16
CA THR A 34 19.34 15.18 12.74
C THR A 34 17.92 15.52 13.18
N THR A 35 17.76 16.50 14.07
CA THR A 35 16.44 16.97 14.52
C THR A 35 15.54 17.37 13.35
N ALA A 36 16.06 18.17 12.41
CA ALA A 36 15.31 18.60 11.23
C ALA A 36 14.87 17.43 10.34
N GLU A 37 15.71 16.40 10.20
CA GLU A 37 15.34 15.18 9.45
C GLU A 37 14.22 14.40 10.15
N LYS A 38 14.26 14.29 11.48
CA LYS A 38 13.21 13.61 12.28
C LYS A 38 11.89 14.37 12.20
N GLU A 39 11.92 15.69 12.37
CA GLU A 39 10.75 16.55 12.23
C GLU A 39 10.13 16.44 10.85
N LYS A 40 10.96 16.47 9.79
CA LYS A 40 10.50 16.25 8.42
C LYS A 40 9.86 14.87 8.26
N PHE A 41 10.47 13.81 8.78
CA PHE A 41 9.90 12.47 8.70
C PHE A 41 8.50 12.39 9.36
N ILE A 42 8.36 12.92 10.57
CA ILE A 42 7.08 12.97 11.29
C ILE A 42 6.05 13.83 10.56
N ALA A 43 6.45 14.97 10.01
CA ALA A 43 5.57 15.84 9.22
C ALA A 43 5.02 15.12 7.98
N TYR A 44 5.85 14.35 7.27
CA TYR A 44 5.42 13.60 6.09
C TYR A 44 4.55 12.39 6.44
N LEU A 45 4.76 11.72 7.58
CA LEU A 45 3.82 10.70 8.07
C LEU A 45 2.44 11.30 8.36
N ASN A 46 2.40 12.46 9.01
CA ASN A 46 1.14 13.17 9.26
C ASN A 46 0.47 13.63 7.96
N LEU A 47 1.25 14.08 6.98
CA LEU A 47 0.74 14.40 5.65
C LEU A 47 0.13 13.17 4.99
N ALA A 48 0.83 12.03 4.96
CA ALA A 48 0.34 10.80 4.37
C ALA A 48 -0.98 10.31 5.00
N LYS A 49 -1.14 10.49 6.32
CA LYS A 49 -2.39 10.17 7.04
C LYS A 49 -3.56 11.10 6.71
N ARG A 50 -3.29 12.28 6.15
CA ARG A 50 -4.30 13.31 5.83
C ARG A 50 -4.55 13.47 4.33
N THR A 51 -3.69 12.93 3.48
CA THR A 51 -3.81 13.02 2.02
C THR A 51 -4.50 11.79 1.47
N ILE A 52 -5.64 11.99 0.78
CA ILE A 52 -6.35 10.94 0.05
C ILE A 52 -5.45 10.40 -1.08
N SER A 53 -5.35 9.08 -1.17
CA SER A 53 -4.67 8.35 -2.23
C SER A 53 -5.27 8.74 -3.59
N GLN A 54 -4.42 9.11 -4.54
CA GLN A 54 -4.86 9.53 -5.89
C GLN A 54 -4.98 8.34 -6.85
N ASP A 55 -4.24 7.27 -6.60
CA ASP A 55 -4.12 6.13 -7.52
C ASP A 55 -4.94 4.92 -7.07
N PHE A 56 -5.26 4.81 -5.78
CA PHE A 56 -5.90 3.64 -5.18
C PHE A 56 -7.06 4.01 -4.27
N VAL A 57 -8.10 3.17 -4.35
CA VAL A 57 -9.24 3.08 -3.44
C VAL A 57 -9.27 1.67 -2.83
N ILE A 58 -10.02 1.48 -1.75
CA ILE A 58 -10.15 0.15 -1.11
C ILE A 58 -11.54 -0.44 -1.34
N ALA A 59 -11.60 -1.76 -1.45
CA ALA A 59 -12.87 -2.48 -1.46
C ALA A 59 -13.49 -2.47 -0.04
N THR A 60 -14.79 -2.21 0.03
CA THR A 60 -15.55 -2.23 1.29
C THR A 60 -16.53 -3.40 1.40
N GLY A 61 -16.61 -4.23 0.35
CA GLY A 61 -17.41 -5.46 0.31
C GLY A 61 -16.71 -6.56 -0.49
N THR A 62 -17.26 -7.78 -0.42
CA THR A 62 -16.79 -8.93 -1.21
C THR A 62 -17.21 -8.80 -2.67
N TYR A 63 -16.60 -9.57 -3.57
CA TYR A 63 -16.95 -9.57 -4.98
C TYR A 63 -18.42 -9.94 -5.24
N GLU A 64 -18.97 -10.86 -4.44
CA GLU A 64 -20.38 -11.24 -4.46
C GLU A 64 -21.29 -10.07 -4.05
N GLN A 65 -20.95 -9.37 -2.95
CA GLN A 65 -21.67 -8.16 -2.52
C GLN A 65 -21.63 -7.03 -3.56
N MET A 66 -20.60 -7.02 -4.42
CA MET A 66 -20.50 -6.10 -5.56
C MET A 66 -21.28 -6.55 -6.80
N SER A 67 -22.18 -7.53 -6.67
CA SER A 67 -22.91 -8.10 -7.81
C SER A 67 -21.98 -8.55 -8.94
N ASN A 68 -20.92 -9.28 -8.58
CA ASN A 68 -19.86 -9.73 -9.49
C ASN A 68 -19.21 -8.56 -10.28
N GLY A 69 -19.05 -7.42 -9.62
CA GLY A 69 -18.40 -6.22 -10.15
C GLY A 69 -19.32 -5.23 -10.85
N SER A 70 -20.62 -5.52 -10.98
CA SER A 70 -21.58 -4.58 -11.58
C SER A 70 -22.03 -3.47 -10.62
N ASN A 71 -21.87 -3.67 -9.31
CA ASN A 71 -22.16 -2.68 -8.27
C ASN A 71 -20.91 -2.44 -7.41
N PRO A 72 -19.99 -1.56 -7.84
CA PRO A 72 -18.70 -1.39 -7.19
C PRO A 72 -18.85 -0.82 -5.77
N LEU A 73 -18.25 -1.49 -4.79
CA LEU A 73 -18.20 -1.04 -3.39
C LEU A 73 -16.76 -0.65 -3.04
N PHE A 74 -16.40 0.59 -3.35
CA PHE A 74 -15.09 1.16 -3.03
C PHE A 74 -15.23 2.43 -2.20
N ALA A 75 -14.20 2.71 -1.41
CA ALA A 75 -14.07 3.95 -0.66
C ALA A 75 -12.69 4.59 -0.84
N ASP A 76 -12.68 5.92 -0.85
CA ASP A 76 -11.47 6.71 -0.74
C ASP A 76 -10.73 6.38 0.56
N ILE A 77 -9.40 6.43 0.49
CA ILE A 77 -8.54 6.17 1.65
C ILE A 77 -7.33 7.09 1.61
N ASN A 78 -6.79 7.49 2.75
CA ASN A 78 -5.53 8.22 2.78
C ASN A 78 -4.32 7.31 2.56
N VAL A 79 -3.18 7.89 2.17
CA VAL A 79 -1.96 7.15 1.81
C VAL A 79 -1.46 6.26 2.95
N TYR A 80 -1.52 6.73 4.19
CA TYR A 80 -1.07 5.93 5.33
C TYR A 80 -2.04 4.78 5.63
N ASP A 81 -3.35 5.03 5.56
CA ASP A 81 -4.35 4.01 5.82
C ASP A 81 -4.40 2.97 4.71
N LEU A 82 -4.10 3.33 3.45
CA LEU A 82 -3.89 2.36 2.37
C LEU A 82 -2.78 1.38 2.73
N PHE A 83 -1.63 1.87 3.22
CA PHE A 83 -0.54 1.01 3.67
C PHE A 83 -0.98 0.05 4.78
N THR A 84 -1.78 0.52 5.75
CA THR A 84 -2.32 -0.35 6.81
C THR A 84 -3.39 -1.32 6.30
N TRP A 85 -4.23 -0.89 5.37
CA TRP A 85 -5.33 -1.68 4.84
C TRP A 85 -4.83 -2.85 4.01
N ILE A 86 -3.77 -2.66 3.22
CA ILE A 86 -3.14 -3.75 2.46
C ILE A 86 -2.64 -4.85 3.41
N HIS A 87 -2.01 -4.46 4.53
CA HIS A 87 -1.54 -5.41 5.53
C HIS A 87 -2.71 -6.14 6.20
N TYR A 88 -3.75 -5.42 6.62
CA TYR A 88 -5.00 -6.01 7.12
C TYR A 88 -5.61 -7.00 6.10
N TYR A 89 -5.71 -6.60 4.84
CA TYR A 89 -6.32 -7.43 3.80
C TYR A 89 -5.55 -8.72 3.53
N ALA A 90 -4.21 -8.68 3.63
CA ALA A 90 -3.36 -9.85 3.45
C ALA A 90 -3.31 -10.77 4.67
N SER A 91 -3.56 -10.28 5.89
CA SER A 91 -3.43 -11.05 7.14
C SER A 91 -4.75 -11.36 7.85
N ARG A 92 -5.88 -10.85 7.38
CA ARG A 92 -7.20 -11.17 7.93
C ARG A 92 -7.62 -12.59 7.58
N ASP A 93 -8.54 -13.13 8.37
CA ASP A 93 -9.22 -14.39 8.06
C ASP A 93 -9.82 -14.39 6.64
N ALA A 94 -9.72 -15.52 5.96
CA ALA A 94 -10.28 -15.69 4.62
C ALA A 94 -11.75 -16.12 4.68
N PHE A 95 -12.62 -15.44 3.93
CA PHE A 95 -14.00 -15.86 3.76
C PHE A 95 -14.06 -17.10 2.85
N LEU A 96 -14.88 -18.07 3.25
CA LEU A 96 -15.22 -19.27 2.50
C LEU A 96 -16.74 -19.26 2.18
N GLU A 97 -17.20 -20.21 1.36
CA GLU A 97 -18.62 -20.34 1.05
C GLU A 97 -19.49 -20.60 2.29
N GLY A 98 -20.74 -20.13 2.26
CA GLY A 98 -21.72 -20.38 3.33
C GLY A 98 -21.40 -19.67 4.65
N ASP A 99 -20.89 -18.43 4.59
CA ASP A 99 -20.50 -17.61 5.75
C ASP A 99 -19.42 -18.24 6.64
N LEU A 100 -18.66 -19.19 6.09
CA LEU A 100 -17.53 -19.82 6.77
C LEU A 100 -16.28 -18.94 6.68
N VAL A 101 -15.37 -19.14 7.63
CA VAL A 101 -14.14 -18.36 7.77
C VAL A 101 -12.97 -19.30 8.05
N TRP A 102 -11.89 -19.17 7.28
CA TRP A 102 -10.61 -19.83 7.56
C TRP A 102 -9.69 -18.86 8.30
N ARG A 103 -9.35 -19.22 9.55
CA ARG A 103 -8.54 -18.37 10.44
C ARG A 103 -7.05 -18.69 10.40
N ASP A 104 -6.69 -19.92 10.08
CA ASP A 104 -5.30 -20.39 10.07
C ASP A 104 -4.66 -20.13 8.68
N VAL A 105 -4.83 -18.92 8.15
CA VAL A 105 -4.26 -18.48 6.87
C VAL A 105 -3.78 -17.03 6.98
N ASP A 106 -2.56 -16.79 6.51
CA ASP A 106 -1.95 -15.46 6.45
C ASP A 106 -1.14 -15.34 5.15
N PHE A 107 -1.45 -14.35 4.32
CA PHE A 107 -0.77 -14.14 3.03
C PHE A 107 0.44 -13.21 3.14
N ALA A 108 0.67 -12.60 4.30
CA ALA A 108 1.79 -11.71 4.57
C ALA A 108 2.82 -12.31 5.55
N HIS A 109 2.45 -13.31 6.34
CA HIS A 109 3.29 -13.91 7.37
C HIS A 109 3.36 -15.45 7.26
N GLU A 110 4.19 -16.06 8.11
CA GLU A 110 4.29 -17.53 8.32
C GLU A 110 4.63 -18.36 7.07
N ALA A 111 5.11 -17.71 6.00
CA ALA A 111 5.43 -18.33 4.73
C ALA A 111 6.64 -17.63 4.06
N PRO A 112 7.22 -18.22 2.99
CA PRO A 112 8.41 -17.66 2.31
C PRO A 112 8.25 -16.25 1.73
N ALA A 113 7.01 -15.77 1.56
CA ALA A 113 6.72 -14.45 1.00
C ALA A 113 6.84 -13.30 2.03
N PHE A 114 7.27 -13.57 3.28
CA PHE A 114 7.34 -12.58 4.36
C PHE A 114 8.33 -11.43 4.11
N VAL A 115 9.45 -11.65 3.40
CA VAL A 115 10.58 -10.69 3.27
C VAL A 115 10.74 -10.05 1.90
#